data_AF-A0A7W1P4V5-F1
#
_entry.id   AF-A0A7W1P4V5-F1
#
_cell.length_a   1.000
_cell.length_b   1.000
_cell.length_c   1.000
_cell.angle_alpha   90.00
_cell.angle_beta   90.00
_cell.angle_gamma   90.00
#
_symmetry.space_group_name_H-M   'P 1'
#
loop_
_entity.id
_entity.type
_entity.pdbx_description
1 polymer ?
#
loop_
_entity_poly.entity_id
_entity_poly.type
_entity_poly.pdbx_seq_one_letter_code
_entity_poly.pdbx_strand_id
1 'polypeptide(L)'
;MTTDLGGAATLLRTTQAVDVRISTSALDHNAANTVWWVVFNRPAACVGGCGVGNLGNPATGASVFYAAGFVTGFDGTANISAHLDAGALPRGIDILLGNGLMPGNGFGAEIHLLIRSHGSLIPGRVAQQIGSVDGACDVNVCAEQQAVGFNAVR
;
A
#
# COMPACT_ATOMS: atom_id res chain seq x y z
N MET A 1 2.26 27.34 6.79
CA MET A 1 1.06 26.56 7.15
C MET A 1 1.55 25.16 7.44
N THR A 2 1.38 24.67 8.67
CA THR A 2 1.50 23.24 8.96
C THR A 2 0.34 22.57 8.25
N THR A 3 0.59 21.91 7.13
CA THR A 3 -0.37 20.98 6.56
C THR A 3 -0.48 19.82 7.53
N ASP A 4 -1.55 19.80 8.33
CA ASP A 4 -1.86 18.61 9.12
C ASP A 4 -2.03 17.46 8.12
N LEU A 5 -1.16 16.45 8.23
CA LEU A 5 -1.34 15.17 7.55
C LEU A 5 -2.61 14.56 8.10
N GLY A 6 -3.71 14.77 7.38
CA GLY A 6 -5.04 14.30 7.72
C GLY A 6 -5.33 13.03 6.95
N GLY A 7 -5.59 11.95 7.66
CA GLY A 7 -5.98 10.70 7.05
C GLY A 7 -6.74 9.81 8.00
N ALA A 8 -7.69 9.05 7.45
CA ALA A 8 -8.37 7.98 8.13
C ALA A 8 -8.50 6.79 7.19
N ALA A 9 -8.37 5.59 7.75
CA ALA A 9 -8.58 4.38 6.98
C ALA A 9 -9.37 3.36 7.78
N THR A 10 -10.18 2.58 7.08
CA THR A 10 -10.92 1.46 7.62
C THR A 10 -10.53 0.20 6.87
N LEU A 11 -10.36 -0.90 7.59
CA LEU A 11 -10.10 -2.21 7.03
C LEU A 11 -11.20 -3.16 7.46
N LEU A 12 -12.03 -3.58 6.51
CA LEU A 12 -12.98 -4.66 6.71
C LEU A 12 -12.26 -5.98 6.41
N ARG A 13 -12.50 -6.98 7.26
CA ARG A 13 -11.85 -8.29 7.15
C ARG A 13 -12.89 -9.39 7.10
N THR A 14 -12.61 -10.39 6.27
CA THR A 14 -13.18 -11.73 6.38
C THR A 14 -12.04 -12.71 6.64
N THR A 15 -12.33 -14.01 6.73
CA THR A 15 -11.26 -15.01 6.79
C THR A 15 -10.48 -15.10 5.47
N GLN A 16 -11.08 -14.76 4.33
CA GLN A 16 -10.52 -14.96 2.99
C GLN A 16 -10.20 -13.68 2.23
N ALA A 17 -10.51 -12.51 2.76
CA ALA A 17 -10.30 -11.26 2.05
C ALA A 17 -10.22 -10.07 3.02
N VAL A 18 -9.68 -8.96 2.51
CA VAL A 18 -9.77 -7.66 3.17
C VAL A 18 -10.16 -6.57 2.17
N ASP A 19 -10.89 -5.58 2.66
CA ASP A 19 -11.29 -4.39 1.92
C ASP A 19 -10.84 -3.16 2.69
N VAL A 20 -10.04 -2.29 2.05
CA VAL A 20 -9.61 -1.03 2.65
C VAL A 20 -10.34 0.14 2.02
N ARG A 21 -10.68 1.13 2.85
CA ARG A 21 -11.04 2.48 2.42
C ARG A 21 -10.15 3.47 3.14
N ILE A 22 -9.55 4.40 2.38
CA ILE A 22 -8.67 5.45 2.89
C ILE A 22 -9.22 6.78 2.40
N SER A 23 -9.35 7.74 3.32
CA SER A 23 -9.58 9.15 3.01
C SER A 23 -8.37 9.92 3.52
N THR A 24 -7.68 10.64 2.65
CA THR A 24 -6.43 11.34 2.98
C THR A 24 -6.33 12.70 2.29
N SER A 25 -5.55 13.60 2.88
CA SER A 25 -5.17 14.90 2.37
C SER A 25 -3.68 15.16 2.50
N ALA A 26 -3.21 16.29 1.97
CA ALA A 26 -1.80 16.70 1.99
C ALA A 26 -0.87 15.70 1.27
N LEU A 27 -1.39 15.07 0.20
CA LEU A 27 -0.58 14.38 -0.81
C LEU A 27 0.02 15.41 -1.77
N ASP A 28 1.01 14.99 -2.57
CA ASP A 28 1.57 15.85 -3.62
C ASP A 28 0.46 16.26 -4.60
N HIS A 29 0.43 17.53 -5.01
CA HIS A 29 -0.58 18.05 -5.92
C HIS A 29 -0.26 17.65 -7.37
N ASN A 30 -1.29 17.32 -8.16
CA ASN A 30 -1.14 16.93 -9.58
C ASN A 30 -0.09 15.82 -9.79
N ALA A 31 -0.03 14.87 -8.87
CA ALA A 31 0.98 13.83 -8.85
C ALA A 31 0.36 12.46 -9.14
N ALA A 32 1.14 11.59 -9.78
CA ALA A 32 0.81 10.17 -9.88
C ALA A 32 1.16 9.48 -8.57
N ASN A 33 0.27 8.61 -8.10
CA ASN A 33 0.42 7.91 -6.84
C ASN A 33 0.09 6.43 -7.00
N THR A 34 0.75 5.61 -6.19
CA THR A 34 0.44 4.18 -6.02
C THR A 34 0.16 3.87 -4.56
N VAL A 35 -0.60 2.80 -4.35
CA VAL A 35 -0.91 2.24 -3.04
C VAL A 35 -0.41 0.81 -3.02
N TRP A 36 0.24 0.42 -1.92
CA TRP A 36 0.87 -0.88 -1.77
C TRP A 36 0.30 -1.61 -0.57
N TRP A 37 -0.04 -2.87 -0.79
CA TRP A 37 -0.27 -3.82 0.29
C TRP A 37 1.07 -4.20 0.89
N VAL A 38 1.18 -4.09 2.21
CA VAL A 38 2.26 -4.72 2.98
C VAL A 38 1.60 -5.66 3.98
N VAL A 39 1.74 -6.96 3.73
CA VAL A 39 1.06 -8.00 4.51
C VAL A 39 2.08 -8.76 5.34
N PHE A 40 1.92 -8.80 6.65
CA PHE A 40 2.66 -9.67 7.54
C PHE A 40 1.74 -10.81 8.00
N ASN A 41 1.88 -11.98 7.38
CA ASN A 41 1.01 -13.12 7.66
C ASN A 41 1.22 -13.72 9.06
N ARG A 42 2.39 -13.52 9.67
CA ARG A 42 2.73 -14.01 11.02
C ARG A 42 3.30 -12.85 11.85
N PRO A 43 2.47 -11.89 12.28
CA PRO A 43 2.96 -10.67 12.92
C PRO A 43 3.64 -10.92 14.27
N ALA A 44 3.35 -12.05 14.93
CA ALA A 44 4.06 -12.45 16.16
C ALA A 44 5.56 -12.72 15.94
N ALA A 45 6.00 -12.93 14.70
CA ALA A 45 7.41 -13.10 14.36
C ALA A 45 8.13 -11.76 14.07
N CYS A 46 7.41 -10.63 14.10
CA CYS A 46 8.00 -9.31 13.90
C CYS A 46 8.78 -8.88 15.15
N VAL A 47 9.99 -8.37 14.95
CA VAL A 47 10.83 -7.81 16.02
C VAL A 47 10.60 -6.30 16.09
N GLY A 48 10.21 -5.80 17.26
CA GLY A 48 9.96 -4.36 17.47
C GLY A 48 8.66 -3.84 16.83
N GLY A 49 7.71 -4.73 16.53
CA GLY A 49 6.51 -4.42 15.73
C GLY A 49 6.74 -4.65 14.24
N CYS A 50 5.69 -4.94 13.47
CA CYS A 50 5.86 -5.13 12.03
C CYS A 50 6.13 -3.80 11.33
N GLY A 51 6.94 -3.86 10.27
CA GLY A 51 7.40 -2.69 9.54
C GLY A 51 8.54 -3.05 8.59
N VAL A 52 9.15 -2.04 7.96
CA VAL A 52 10.16 -2.23 6.90
C VAL A 52 11.33 -3.15 7.33
N GLY A 53 11.79 -3.06 8.58
CA GLY A 53 12.87 -3.89 9.10
C GLY A 53 12.55 -5.39 9.18
N ASN A 54 11.27 -5.75 9.07
CA ASN A 54 10.79 -7.13 9.15
C ASN A 54 10.51 -7.76 7.78
N LEU A 55 10.57 -7.00 6.68
CA LEU A 55 10.28 -7.50 5.33
C LEU A 55 11.25 -8.60 4.90
N GLY A 56 12.51 -8.49 5.30
CA GLY A 56 13.54 -9.50 5.01
C GLY A 56 13.50 -10.75 5.89
N ASN A 57 12.63 -10.79 6.92
CA ASN A 57 12.53 -11.93 7.83
C ASN A 57 11.48 -12.95 7.31
N PRO A 58 11.89 -14.13 6.83
CA PRO A 58 10.96 -15.11 6.27
C PRO A 58 9.92 -15.62 7.27
N ALA A 59 10.22 -15.58 8.58
CA ALA A 59 9.31 -16.04 9.63
C ALA A 59 8.03 -15.20 9.71
N THR A 60 8.07 -13.94 9.28
CA THR A 60 6.92 -13.03 9.27
C THR A 60 5.93 -13.33 8.15
N GLY A 61 6.37 -14.05 7.11
CA GLY A 61 5.57 -14.25 5.90
C GLY A 61 5.17 -12.93 5.23
N ALA A 62 6.09 -11.96 5.21
CA ALA A 62 5.88 -10.66 4.61
C ALA A 62 5.57 -10.75 3.11
N SER A 63 4.73 -9.86 2.61
CA SER A 63 4.47 -9.65 1.17
C SER A 63 4.27 -8.17 0.89
N VAL A 64 4.77 -7.69 -0.25
CA VAL A 64 4.64 -6.31 -0.71
C VAL A 64 4.29 -6.29 -2.19
N PHE A 65 3.14 -5.73 -2.54
CA PHE A 65 2.63 -5.74 -3.91
C PHE A 65 1.59 -4.64 -4.14
N TYR A 66 1.38 -4.33 -5.41
CA TYR A 66 0.50 -3.26 -5.86
C TYR A 66 -0.96 -3.47 -5.40
N ALA A 67 -1.59 -2.40 -4.91
CA ALA A 67 -2.99 -2.39 -4.50
C ALA A 67 -3.86 -1.55 -5.44
N ALA A 68 -3.43 -0.30 -5.70
CA ALA A 68 -4.17 0.67 -6.51
C ALA A 68 -3.23 1.78 -6.99
N GLY A 69 -3.71 2.59 -7.93
CA GLY A 69 -3.02 3.77 -8.41
C GLY A 69 -3.99 4.85 -8.81
N PHE A 70 -3.57 6.10 -8.65
CA PHE A 70 -4.43 7.27 -8.85
C PHE A 70 -3.60 8.51 -9.14
N VAL A 71 -4.29 9.56 -9.56
CA VAL A 71 -3.71 10.90 -9.74
C VAL A 71 -4.43 11.85 -8.80
N THR A 72 -3.68 12.65 -8.05
CA THR A 72 -4.23 13.70 -7.20
C THR A 72 -4.53 14.96 -8.00
N GLY A 73 -5.54 15.71 -7.57
CA GLY A 73 -5.80 17.06 -8.08
C GLY A 73 -4.97 18.13 -7.38
N PHE A 74 -5.40 19.39 -7.50
CA PHE A 74 -4.76 20.54 -6.87
C PHE A 74 -4.95 20.63 -5.36
N ASP A 75 -5.93 19.93 -4.80
CA ASP A 75 -6.26 19.93 -3.38
C ASP A 75 -5.46 18.88 -2.57
N GLY A 76 -4.71 18.02 -3.26
CA GLY A 76 -3.89 16.98 -2.62
C GLY A 76 -4.71 15.98 -1.80
N THR A 77 -5.99 15.79 -2.12
CA THR A 77 -6.87 14.84 -1.44
C THR A 77 -7.11 13.57 -2.26
N ALA A 78 -7.40 12.47 -1.58
CA ALA A 78 -7.78 11.22 -2.23
C ALA A 78 -8.73 10.39 -1.36
N ASN A 79 -9.68 9.74 -2.04
CA ASN A 79 -10.47 8.65 -1.49
C ASN A 79 -10.13 7.37 -2.26
N ILE A 80 -9.54 6.41 -1.56
CA ILE A 80 -8.95 5.21 -2.14
C ILE A 80 -9.71 4.01 -1.60
N SER A 81 -10.00 3.05 -2.46
CA SER A 81 -10.45 1.72 -2.06
C SER A 81 -9.61 0.66 -2.74
N ALA A 82 -9.28 -0.40 -2.01
CA ALA A 82 -8.64 -1.58 -2.58
C ALA A 82 -9.19 -2.85 -1.92
N HIS A 83 -9.25 -3.91 -2.71
CA HIS A 83 -9.69 -5.24 -2.31
C HIS A 83 -8.53 -6.22 -2.45
N LEU A 84 -8.43 -7.16 -1.51
CA LEU A 84 -7.44 -8.22 -1.53
C LEU A 84 -8.07 -9.54 -1.11
N ASP A 85 -8.16 -10.46 -2.06
CA ASP A 85 -8.44 -11.87 -1.80
C ASP A 85 -7.19 -12.57 -1.26
N ALA A 86 -7.38 -13.54 -0.37
CA ALA A 86 -6.34 -14.44 0.08
C ALA A 86 -6.01 -15.48 -0.99
N GLY A 87 -4.74 -15.88 -1.05
CA GLY A 87 -4.24 -16.83 -2.02
C GLY A 87 -3.47 -16.18 -3.17
N ALA A 88 -3.63 -16.71 -4.38
CA ALA A 88 -2.81 -16.32 -5.52
C ALA A 88 -3.09 -14.87 -5.95
N LEU A 89 -2.02 -14.09 -6.08
CA LEU A 89 -2.10 -12.72 -6.60
C LEU A 89 -2.47 -12.70 -8.09
N PRO A 90 -3.24 -11.70 -8.56
CA PRO A 90 -3.56 -11.53 -9.97
C PRO A 90 -2.29 -11.46 -10.86
N ARG A 91 -2.39 -11.98 -12.08
CA ARG A 91 -1.26 -11.93 -13.04
C ARG A 91 -1.01 -10.49 -13.50
N GLY A 92 0.26 -10.13 -13.64
CA GLY A 92 0.68 -8.86 -14.22
C GLY A 92 0.63 -7.67 -13.26
N ILE A 93 0.32 -7.89 -11.97
CA ILE A 93 0.52 -6.86 -10.95
C ILE A 93 2.00 -6.77 -10.59
N ASP A 94 2.41 -5.60 -10.09
CA ASP A 94 3.75 -5.41 -9.58
C ASP A 94 3.89 -6.03 -8.17
N ILE A 95 4.90 -6.88 -8.00
CA ILE A 95 5.16 -7.66 -6.77
C ILE A 95 6.62 -7.45 -6.40
N LEU A 96 6.85 -6.82 -5.27
CA LEU A 96 8.19 -6.65 -4.71
C LEU A 96 8.62 -7.86 -3.89
N LEU A 97 7.67 -8.45 -3.15
CA LEU A 97 7.95 -9.52 -2.22
C LEU A 97 6.73 -10.41 -1.98
N GLY A 98 6.98 -11.70 -1.83
CA GLY A 98 6.03 -12.64 -1.25
C GLY A 98 4.85 -12.99 -2.16
N ASN A 99 3.81 -13.57 -1.56
CA ASN A 99 2.69 -14.20 -2.28
C ASN A 99 1.33 -13.67 -1.85
N GLY A 100 1.28 -12.56 -1.11
CA GLY A 100 0.05 -11.94 -0.66
C GLY A 100 -0.46 -12.43 0.70
N LEU A 101 -1.77 -12.36 0.88
CA LEU A 101 -2.46 -12.80 2.09
C LEU A 101 -2.65 -14.33 2.07
N MET A 102 -2.25 -15.03 3.14
CA MET A 102 -2.44 -16.47 3.24
C MET A 102 -3.92 -16.84 3.35
N PRO A 103 -4.39 -17.91 2.67
CA PRO A 103 -5.77 -18.39 2.78
C PRO A 103 -6.19 -18.58 4.25
N GLY A 104 -7.38 -18.09 4.60
CA GLY A 104 -7.91 -18.15 5.96
C GLY A 104 -7.29 -17.18 6.97
N ASN A 105 -6.32 -16.35 6.56
CA ASN A 105 -5.55 -15.50 7.47
C ASN A 105 -6.01 -14.04 7.51
N GLY A 106 -7.19 -13.71 6.95
CA GLY A 106 -7.64 -12.32 6.84
C GLY A 106 -7.78 -11.59 8.19
N PHE A 107 -8.04 -12.30 9.29
CA PHE A 107 -8.02 -11.74 10.65
C PHE A 107 -6.65 -11.82 11.33
N GLY A 108 -5.86 -12.87 11.05
CA GLY A 108 -4.58 -13.14 11.70
C GLY A 108 -3.39 -12.33 11.15
N ALA A 109 -3.53 -11.74 9.97
CA ALA A 109 -2.49 -10.91 9.36
C ALA A 109 -2.52 -9.46 9.86
N GLU A 110 -1.33 -8.91 10.13
CA GLU A 110 -1.13 -7.46 10.22
C GLU A 110 -0.95 -6.90 8.80
N ILE A 111 -1.67 -5.83 8.48
CA ILE A 111 -1.74 -5.30 7.11
C ILE A 111 -1.48 -3.82 7.16
N HIS A 112 -0.50 -3.34 6.40
CA HIS A 112 -0.25 -1.93 6.19
C HIS A 112 -0.58 -1.54 4.76
N LEU A 113 -0.98 -0.28 4.58
CA LEU A 113 -1.14 0.37 3.29
C LEU A 113 -0.15 1.52 3.21
N LEU A 114 0.59 1.59 2.11
CA LEU A 114 1.58 2.62 1.85
C LEU A 114 1.19 3.39 0.59
N ILE A 115 1.10 4.72 0.69
CA ILE A 115 0.90 5.63 -0.44
C ILE A 115 2.27 6.16 -0.87
N ARG A 116 2.62 5.92 -2.13
CA ARG A 116 3.87 6.38 -2.74
C ARG A 116 3.56 7.36 -3.87
N SER A 117 4.16 8.54 -3.79
CA SER A 117 4.16 9.52 -4.87
C SER A 117 5.21 9.15 -5.90
N HIS A 118 4.82 9.29 -7.17
CA HIS A 118 5.68 9.21 -8.35
C HIS A 118 5.93 10.59 -8.96
N GLY A 119 5.64 11.66 -8.21
CA GLY A 119 5.80 13.04 -8.62
C GLY A 119 4.86 13.47 -9.75
N SER A 120 5.24 14.54 -10.45
CA SER A 120 4.49 15.14 -11.55
C SER A 120 4.17 14.15 -12.66
N LEU A 121 3.00 14.29 -13.28
CA LEU A 121 2.62 13.46 -14.42
C LEU A 121 3.58 13.64 -15.59
N ILE A 122 4.10 12.53 -16.13
CA ILE A 122 4.96 12.53 -17.31
C ILE A 122 4.14 12.02 -18.51
N PRO A 123 3.95 12.85 -19.56
CA PRO A 123 3.25 12.44 -20.77
C PRO A 123 3.80 11.12 -21.33
N GLY A 124 2.90 10.16 -21.58
CA GLY A 124 3.26 8.83 -22.08
C GLY A 124 3.77 7.84 -21.03
N ARG A 125 4.00 8.25 -19.77
CA ARG A 125 4.44 7.36 -18.68
C ARG A 125 3.45 7.22 -17.52
N VAL A 126 2.33 7.94 -17.53
CA VAL A 126 1.34 7.93 -16.42
C VAL A 126 0.89 6.52 -16.02
N ALA A 127 0.62 5.64 -16.99
CA ALA A 127 0.22 4.25 -16.69
C ALA A 127 1.28 3.49 -15.89
N GLN A 128 2.56 3.74 -16.16
CA GLN A 128 3.67 3.18 -15.40
C GLN A 128 3.75 3.81 -13.99
N GLN A 129 3.59 5.13 -13.91
CA GLN A 129 3.62 5.89 -12.65
C GLN A 129 2.51 5.47 -11.68
N ILE A 130 1.33 5.09 -12.16
CA ILE A 130 0.22 4.63 -11.31
C ILE A 130 0.11 3.10 -11.24
N GLY A 131 1.09 2.35 -11.76
CA GLY A 131 1.01 0.90 -11.92
C GLY A 131 2.20 0.10 -11.42
N SER A 132 3.30 0.76 -11.02
CA SER A 132 4.55 0.08 -10.63
C SER A 132 5.32 0.86 -9.57
N VAL A 133 6.18 0.17 -8.81
CA VAL A 133 6.96 0.73 -7.67
C VAL A 133 7.91 1.84 -8.08
N ASP A 134 8.53 1.68 -9.25
CA ASP A 134 9.57 2.58 -9.77
C ASP A 134 9.09 3.37 -10.99
N GLY A 135 7.77 3.46 -11.17
CA GLY A 135 7.15 4.16 -12.29
C GLY A 135 7.64 5.59 -12.42
N ALA A 136 8.47 5.84 -13.44
CA ALA A 136 9.15 7.09 -13.72
C ALA A 136 10.01 7.68 -12.57
N CYS A 137 10.48 6.86 -11.63
CA CYS A 137 11.37 7.27 -10.55
C CYS A 137 12.82 7.54 -11.02
N ASP A 138 13.11 7.24 -12.29
CA ASP A 138 14.32 7.67 -12.99
C ASP A 138 14.30 9.17 -13.35
N VAL A 139 13.11 9.77 -13.40
CA VAL A 139 12.90 11.19 -13.77
C VAL A 139 12.39 12.00 -12.60
N ASN A 140 11.43 11.46 -11.85
CA ASN A 140 10.86 12.12 -10.68
C ASN A 140 11.47 11.60 -9.38
N VAL A 141 11.41 12.44 -8.34
CA VAL A 141 11.69 12.00 -6.97
C VAL A 141 10.44 11.25 -6.47
N CYS A 142 10.57 9.94 -6.33
CA CYS A 142 9.52 9.12 -5.73
C CYS A 142 9.70 9.06 -4.21
N ALA A 143 8.58 9.16 -3.48
CA ALA A 143 8.61 9.21 -2.03
C ALA A 143 7.35 8.60 -1.41
N GLU A 144 7.54 7.92 -0.29
CA GLU A 144 6.47 7.48 0.61
C GLU A 144 5.84 8.71 1.26
N GLN A 145 4.56 8.95 0.99
CA GLN A 145 3.87 10.11 1.54
C GLN A 145 3.18 9.78 2.86
N GLN A 146 2.47 8.66 2.90
CA GLN A 146 1.67 8.26 4.05
C GLN A 146 1.57 6.75 4.16
N ALA A 147 1.40 6.26 5.38
CA ALA A 147 1.14 4.86 5.65
C ALA A 147 0.12 4.71 6.78
N VAL A 148 -0.60 3.59 6.77
CA VAL A 148 -1.47 3.17 7.88
C VAL A 148 -1.29 1.69 8.14
N GLY A 149 -1.26 1.30 9.41
CA GLY A 149 -1.14 -0.09 9.85
C GLY A 149 -2.38 -0.57 10.57
N PHE A 150 -2.80 -1.80 10.26
CA PHE A 150 -3.89 -2.51 10.93
C PHE A 150 -3.35 -3.79 11.54
N ASN A 151 -3.23 -3.80 12.87
CA ASN A 151 -2.85 -4.97 13.63
C ASN A 151 -3.76 -6.17 13.35
N ALA A 152 -3.25 -7.38 13.57
CA ALA A 152 -4.07 -8.58 13.57
C ALA A 152 -5.16 -8.49 14.65
N VAL A 153 -6.33 -9.07 14.33
CA VAL A 153 -7.46 -9.15 15.25
C VAL A 153 -7.49 -10.57 15.79
N ARG A 154 -7.42 -10.70 17.12
CA ARG A 154 -7.54 -11.97 17.82
C ARG A 154 -9.00 -12.31 18.07
#